data_AF-A0A3M4YCL9-F1
#
_entry.id   AF-A0A3M4YCL9-F1
#
_cell.length_a   1.000
_cell.length_b   1.000
_cell.length_c   1.000
_cell.angle_alpha   90.00
_cell.angle_beta   90.00
_cell.angle_gamma   90.00
#
_symmetry.space_group_name_H-M   'P 1'
#
loop_
_entity.id
_entity.type
_entity.pdbx_description
1 polymer ?
#
loop_
_entity_poly.entity_id
_entity_poly.type
_entity_poly.pdbx_seq_one_letter_code
_entity_poly.pdbx_strand_id
1 'polypeptide(L)'
;MIERFFQFFDKNPQVPQALIISRDGDVTRNGLRVAGTPGLQNAQVVPTVFESMTGLLVSRSDRVDRYIRPYALNEAEDNQNKNTDLGKLWAFYWNRDDAFMEQYKNEQRAKGVLIPKSPGTMSTAYWQSQLPTLWKTISNRGPGNFEPSPWLPIRWGQHQVKEFDAAPVLGYLHRPIKAPMQDENGKRLKPALQAKALQAAWVQALDTLPDGQKPVRVFYDSTNNPEAEIALNNALHDLNKDGHGLELGNVEEGYDIGRRLGNTGVSGALVEINLATIASYKDGGVSAVVYAGTDGSLTVQMVRPPDEARKAKNSQNRGSDPFTFGSP
;
A
#
# COMPACT_ATOMS: atom_id res chain seq x y z
N MET A 1 3.21 -8.52 0.69
CA MET A 1 3.51 -7.10 0.99
C MET A 1 2.38 -6.45 1.81
N ILE A 2 1.14 -6.49 1.33
CA ILE A 2 -0.05 -5.92 1.99
C ILE A 2 -0.30 -6.48 3.40
N GLU A 3 -0.15 -7.80 3.61
CA GLU A 3 -0.29 -8.38 4.96
C GLU A 3 0.68 -7.74 5.98
N ARG A 4 1.96 -7.58 5.61
CA ARG A 4 2.95 -6.92 6.49
C ARG A 4 2.57 -5.48 6.81
N PHE A 5 1.87 -4.81 5.89
CA PHE A 5 1.35 -3.46 6.08
C PHE A 5 0.23 -3.41 7.14
N PHE A 6 -0.69 -4.38 7.15
CA PHE A 6 -1.68 -4.50 8.23
C PHE A 6 -1.04 -4.90 9.57
N GLN A 7 -0.12 -5.87 9.57
CA GLN A 7 0.65 -6.25 10.76
C GLN A 7 1.44 -5.08 11.35
N PHE A 8 1.95 -4.18 10.49
CA PHE A 8 2.60 -2.95 10.91
C PHE A 8 1.64 -2.06 11.71
N PHE A 9 0.42 -1.86 11.23
CA PHE A 9 -0.59 -1.08 11.96
C PHE A 9 -1.04 -1.72 13.28
N ASP A 10 -1.08 -3.06 13.33
CA ASP A 10 -1.41 -3.80 14.55
C ASP A 10 -0.32 -3.64 15.62
N LYS A 11 0.96 -3.70 15.20
CA LYS A 11 2.11 -3.50 16.09
C LYS A 11 2.32 -2.03 16.48
N ASN A 12 1.81 -1.09 15.69
CA ASN A 12 2.01 0.35 15.91
C ASN A 12 0.66 1.06 15.97
N PRO A 13 -0.11 0.93 17.08
CA PRO A 13 -1.50 1.36 17.15
C PRO A 13 -1.70 2.87 17.03
N GLN A 14 -0.69 3.69 17.33
CA GLN A 14 -0.77 5.16 17.24
C GLN A 14 -0.47 5.73 15.85
N VAL A 15 0.05 4.92 14.90
CA VAL A 15 0.44 5.43 13.58
C VAL A 15 -0.80 5.89 12.79
N PRO A 16 -0.88 7.16 12.36
CA PRO A 16 -2.06 7.68 11.68
C PRO A 16 -2.17 7.21 10.24
N GLN A 17 -1.04 7.07 9.55
CA GLN A 17 -0.96 6.86 8.11
C GLN A 17 0.29 6.03 7.79
N ALA A 18 0.19 5.24 6.73
CA ALA A 18 1.35 4.59 6.14
C ALA A 18 1.18 4.55 4.62
N LEU A 19 2.27 4.80 3.91
CA LEU A 19 2.36 4.76 2.46
C LEU A 19 3.14 3.51 2.06
N ILE A 20 2.55 2.71 1.18
CA ILE A 20 3.25 1.62 0.50
C ILE A 20 3.42 2.00 -0.97
N ILE A 21 4.64 1.86 -1.48
CA ILE A 21 4.98 2.12 -2.88
C ILE A 21 5.60 0.85 -3.44
N SER A 22 5.20 0.49 -4.66
CA SER A 22 5.90 -0.49 -5.48
C SER A 22 6.33 0.16 -6.78
N ARG A 23 7.51 -0.22 -7.25
CA ARG A 23 7.98 0.08 -8.60
C ARG A 23 8.68 -1.16 -9.12
N ASP A 24 8.24 -1.64 -10.27
CA ASP A 24 8.81 -2.83 -10.90
C ASP A 24 8.71 -2.75 -12.42
N GLY A 25 9.53 -3.54 -13.10
CA GLY A 25 9.61 -3.58 -14.56
C GLY A 25 11.03 -3.90 -15.01
N ASP A 26 11.18 -4.38 -16.24
CA ASP A 26 12.48 -4.80 -16.76
C ASP A 26 13.52 -3.66 -16.75
N VAL A 27 13.12 -2.44 -17.10
CA VAL A 27 14.02 -1.27 -17.12
C VAL A 27 14.40 -0.87 -15.69
N THR A 28 13.42 -0.85 -14.78
CA THR A 28 13.67 -0.59 -13.36
C THR A 28 14.62 -1.66 -12.77
N ARG A 29 14.36 -2.94 -13.02
CA ARG A 29 15.22 -4.07 -12.59
C ARG A 29 16.62 -3.97 -13.17
N ASN A 30 16.75 -3.61 -14.45
CA ASN A 30 18.05 -3.39 -15.09
C ASN A 30 18.82 -2.24 -14.45
N GLY A 31 18.15 -1.17 -14.03
CA GLY A 31 18.78 -0.07 -13.29
C GLY A 31 19.27 -0.47 -11.88
N LEU A 32 18.60 -1.45 -11.26
CA LEU A 32 18.88 -1.97 -9.92
C LEU A 32 19.73 -3.25 -9.89
N ARG A 33 20.13 -3.77 -11.06
CA ARG A 33 20.93 -5.00 -11.17
C ARG A 33 22.27 -4.90 -10.44
N VAL A 34 22.81 -6.05 -10.07
CA VAL A 34 24.17 -6.16 -9.53
C VAL A 34 25.18 -5.64 -10.56
N ALA A 35 26.12 -4.81 -10.11
CA ALA A 35 27.16 -4.27 -10.99
C ALA A 35 27.99 -5.42 -11.60
N GLY A 36 28.27 -5.34 -12.90
CA GLY A 36 29.03 -6.37 -13.62
C GLY A 36 28.19 -7.53 -14.18
N THR A 37 26.91 -7.66 -13.84
CA THR A 37 26.03 -8.63 -14.51
C THR A 37 25.63 -8.12 -15.90
N PRO A 38 25.23 -9.01 -16.84
CA PRO A 38 24.60 -8.59 -18.08
C PRO A 38 23.38 -7.69 -17.80
N GLY A 39 23.26 -6.60 -18.56
CA GLY A 39 22.08 -5.75 -18.55
C GLY A 39 21.11 -6.10 -19.67
N LEU A 40 19.98 -5.39 -19.70
CA LEU A 40 19.07 -5.44 -20.84
C LEU A 40 19.80 -5.08 -22.14
N GLN A 41 19.48 -5.83 -23.19
CA GLN A 41 19.97 -5.55 -24.54
C GLN A 41 19.22 -4.35 -25.12
N ASN A 42 19.92 -3.55 -25.92
CA ASN A 42 19.29 -2.47 -26.68
C ASN A 42 18.58 -3.06 -27.91
N ALA A 43 17.33 -3.52 -27.72
CA ALA A 43 16.52 -4.17 -28.73
C ALA A 43 15.04 -3.76 -28.62
N GLN A 44 14.30 -3.87 -29.72
CA GLN A 44 12.85 -3.71 -29.73
C GLN A 44 12.19 -5.04 -29.32
N VAL A 45 11.84 -5.18 -28.05
CA VAL A 45 11.22 -6.38 -27.49
C VAL A 45 10.06 -6.01 -26.57
N VAL A 46 9.08 -6.90 -26.44
CA VAL A 46 8.04 -6.78 -25.42
C VAL A 46 8.68 -7.08 -24.05
N PRO A 47 8.51 -6.21 -23.04
CA PRO A 47 9.02 -6.49 -21.69
C PRO A 47 8.44 -7.78 -21.12
N THR A 48 9.26 -8.55 -20.42
CA THR A 48 8.81 -9.69 -19.61
C THR A 48 8.06 -9.21 -18.38
N VAL A 49 8.47 -8.08 -17.82
CA VAL A 49 7.77 -7.34 -16.77
C VAL A 49 7.57 -5.90 -17.22
N PHE A 50 6.31 -5.51 -17.34
CA PHE A 50 5.92 -4.15 -17.70
C PHE A 50 6.27 -3.17 -16.58
N GLU A 51 6.71 -1.97 -16.97
CA GLU A 51 6.98 -0.90 -16.02
C GLU A 51 5.69 -0.50 -15.31
N SER A 52 5.73 -0.57 -13.99
CA SER A 52 4.63 -0.23 -13.11
C SER A 52 5.16 0.55 -11.91
N MET A 53 4.41 1.56 -11.50
CA MET A 53 4.63 2.25 -10.24
C MET A 53 3.28 2.49 -9.58
N THR A 54 3.13 1.99 -8.37
CA THR A 54 1.89 2.09 -7.60
C THR A 54 2.18 2.61 -6.21
N GLY A 55 1.26 3.42 -5.68
CA GLY A 55 1.28 3.89 -4.31
C GLY A 55 -0.09 3.68 -3.68
N LEU A 56 -0.11 3.34 -2.40
CA LEU A 56 -1.32 3.25 -1.59
C LEU A 56 -1.04 3.89 -0.22
N LEU A 57 -1.70 5.01 0.04
CA LEU A 57 -1.70 5.69 1.33
C LEU A 57 -2.94 5.25 2.12
N VAL A 58 -2.76 4.53 3.22
CA VAL A 58 -3.88 4.15 4.10
C VAL A 58 -3.82 4.99 5.36
N SER A 59 -4.95 5.60 5.70
CA SER A 59 -5.13 6.44 6.88
C SER A 59 -6.09 5.79 7.89
N ARG A 60 -5.86 6.09 9.17
CA ARG A 60 -6.74 5.76 10.30
C ARG A 60 -7.16 7.07 10.95
N SER A 61 -8.27 7.67 10.47
CA SER A 61 -8.72 8.99 10.90
C SER A 61 -8.93 9.09 12.41
N ASP A 62 -9.41 8.01 13.03
CA ASP A 62 -9.56 7.91 14.49
C ASP A 62 -8.23 8.08 15.25
N ARG A 63 -7.10 7.72 14.63
CA ARG A 63 -5.76 7.94 15.20
C ARG A 63 -5.32 9.39 15.08
N VAL A 64 -5.66 10.06 13.98
CA VAL A 64 -5.42 11.50 13.84
C VAL A 64 -6.23 12.27 14.88
N ASP A 65 -7.52 11.96 15.01
CA ASP A 65 -8.42 12.65 15.93
C ASP A 65 -8.04 12.43 17.40
N ARG A 66 -7.54 11.24 17.75
CA ARG A 66 -7.16 10.90 19.12
C ARG A 66 -5.75 11.34 19.51
N TYR A 67 -4.78 11.15 18.63
CA TYR A 67 -3.35 11.27 18.97
C TYR A 67 -2.65 12.47 18.35
N ILE A 68 -3.29 13.21 17.44
CA ILE A 68 -2.63 14.29 16.69
C ILE A 68 -3.40 15.60 16.83
N ARG A 69 -4.67 15.62 16.41
CA ARG A 69 -5.49 16.82 16.35
C ARG A 69 -5.55 17.61 17.67
N PRO A 70 -5.67 17.00 18.87
CA PRO A 70 -5.73 17.73 20.14
C PRO A 70 -4.41 18.44 20.49
N TYR A 71 -3.30 18.02 19.89
CA TYR A 71 -1.95 18.47 20.22
C TYR A 71 -1.32 19.36 19.13
N ALA A 72 -2.07 19.62 18.05
CA ALA A 72 -1.56 20.27 16.85
C ALA A 72 -1.29 21.76 17.06
N LEU A 73 -0.15 22.23 16.55
CA LEU A 73 0.38 23.57 16.76
C LEU A 73 -0.25 24.61 15.83
N ASN A 74 -0.63 25.75 16.38
CA ASN A 74 -1.04 26.90 15.58
C ASN A 74 0.18 27.73 15.17
N GLU A 75 1.02 27.16 14.32
CA GLU A 75 2.22 27.77 13.77
C GLU A 75 2.17 27.77 12.24
N ALA A 76 2.78 28.78 11.62
CA ALA A 76 2.95 28.83 10.17
C ALA A 76 3.87 27.69 9.70
N GLU A 77 3.62 27.19 8.49
CA GLU A 77 4.53 26.24 7.87
C GLU A 77 5.83 26.93 7.49
N ASP A 78 6.90 26.59 8.20
CA ASP A 78 8.27 27.00 7.85
C ASP A 78 9.26 25.94 8.34
N ASN A 79 9.62 25.02 7.45
CA ASN A 79 10.63 23.99 7.72
C ASN A 79 12.08 24.54 7.65
N GLN A 80 12.28 25.79 7.26
CA GLN A 80 13.60 26.44 7.23
C GLN A 80 13.90 27.18 8.54
N ASN A 81 12.87 27.55 9.31
CA ASN A 81 13.03 28.17 10.61
C ASN A 81 13.51 27.17 11.67
N LYS A 82 14.84 27.09 11.87
CA LYS A 82 15.49 26.20 12.84
C LYS A 82 15.18 26.51 14.32
N ASN A 83 14.42 27.57 14.61
CA ASN A 83 13.93 27.84 15.97
C ASN A 83 12.66 27.06 16.30
N THR A 84 11.91 26.57 15.29
CA THR A 84 10.73 25.72 15.49
C THR A 84 11.12 24.24 15.57
N ASP A 85 10.27 23.42 16.18
CA ASP A 85 10.53 21.98 16.25
C ASP A 85 10.42 21.31 14.86
N LEU A 86 9.61 21.87 13.95
CA LEU A 86 9.56 21.45 12.55
C LEU A 86 10.88 21.73 11.82
N GLY A 87 11.43 22.94 11.93
CA GLY A 87 12.70 23.26 11.28
C GLY A 87 13.88 22.50 11.87
N LYS A 88 13.86 22.21 13.18
CA LYS A 88 14.83 21.32 13.83
C LYS A 88 14.73 19.89 13.30
N LEU A 89 13.52 19.33 13.23
CA LEU A 89 13.30 17.99 12.63
C LEU A 89 13.80 17.95 11.19
N TRP A 90 13.42 18.93 10.36
CA TRP A 90 13.82 19.00 8.95
C TRP A 90 15.35 19.02 8.80
N ALA A 91 16.02 19.95 9.48
CA ALA A 91 17.48 20.06 9.42
C ALA A 91 18.18 18.81 9.97
N PHE A 92 17.65 18.22 11.04
CA PHE A 92 18.19 17.00 11.64
C PHE A 92 18.04 15.80 10.71
N TYR A 93 16.85 15.59 10.13
CA TYR A 93 16.57 14.49 9.22
C TYR A 93 17.55 14.47 8.05
N TRP A 94 17.71 15.58 7.34
CA TRP A 94 18.59 15.64 6.17
C TRP A 94 20.06 15.47 6.53
N ASN A 95 20.50 16.02 7.66
CA ASN A 95 21.85 15.80 8.14
C ASN A 95 22.12 14.32 8.50
N ARG A 96 21.12 13.61 9.06
CA ARG A 96 21.22 12.17 9.34
C ARG A 96 21.14 11.31 8.08
N ASP A 97 20.35 11.73 7.09
CA ASP A 97 20.26 11.06 5.79
C ASP A 97 21.62 11.07 5.09
N ASP A 98 22.26 12.23 4.97
CA ASP A 98 23.60 12.37 4.38
C ASP A 98 24.62 11.45 5.08
N ALA A 99 24.64 11.46 6.42
CA ALA A 99 25.54 10.63 7.21
C ALA A 99 25.28 9.13 7.01
N PHE A 100 24.01 8.72 6.96
CA PHE A 100 23.63 7.34 6.68
C PHE A 100 24.07 6.89 5.28
N MET A 101 23.86 7.73 4.26
CA MET A 101 24.24 7.42 2.89
C MET A 101 25.76 7.28 2.74
N GLU A 102 26.53 8.13 3.41
CA GLU A 102 27.98 8.02 3.43
C GLU A 102 28.44 6.73 4.12
N GLN A 103 27.93 6.47 5.34
CA GLN A 103 28.25 5.26 6.09
C GLN A 103 27.93 4.00 5.27
N TYR A 104 26.73 3.92 4.68
CA TYR A 104 26.33 2.78 3.87
C TYR A 104 27.29 2.55 2.69
N LYS A 105 27.64 3.61 1.95
CA LYS A 105 28.57 3.50 0.82
C LYS A 105 29.95 3.01 1.27
N ASN A 106 30.44 3.48 2.41
CA ASN A 106 31.73 3.05 2.95
C ASN A 106 31.70 1.58 3.38
N GLU A 107 30.63 1.13 4.04
CA GLU A 107 30.44 -0.30 4.39
C GLU A 107 30.39 -1.20 3.15
N GLN A 108 29.70 -0.77 2.08
CA GLN A 108 29.64 -1.52 0.83
C GLN A 108 31.01 -1.59 0.13
N ARG A 109 31.78 -0.49 0.12
CA ARG A 109 33.17 -0.50 -0.38
C ARG A 109 34.06 -1.45 0.39
N ALA A 110 33.94 -1.47 1.73
CA ALA A 110 34.67 -2.39 2.59
C ALA A 110 34.33 -3.87 2.29
N LYS A 111 33.12 -4.15 1.79
CA LYS A 111 32.69 -5.47 1.31
C LYS A 111 33.12 -5.78 -0.14
N GLY A 112 33.93 -4.91 -0.76
CA GLY A 112 34.42 -5.08 -2.13
C GLY A 112 33.49 -4.57 -3.23
N VAL A 113 32.41 -3.85 -2.90
CA VAL A 113 31.54 -3.25 -3.91
C VAL A 113 32.21 -2.03 -4.54
N LEU A 114 32.54 -2.12 -5.83
CA LEU A 114 33.27 -1.08 -6.57
C LEU A 114 32.51 0.25 -6.68
N ILE A 115 31.20 0.19 -6.93
CA ILE A 115 30.34 1.37 -7.12
C ILE A 115 29.10 1.22 -6.23
N PRO A 116 29.17 1.60 -4.95
CA PRO A 116 28.04 1.46 -4.04
C PRO A 116 26.93 2.47 -4.38
N LYS A 117 25.72 1.97 -4.64
CA LYS A 117 24.51 2.79 -4.75
C LYS A 117 23.87 2.91 -3.36
N SER A 118 23.52 4.13 -2.94
CA SER A 118 22.82 4.32 -1.66
C SER A 118 21.37 3.82 -1.77
N PRO A 119 20.76 3.39 -0.65
CA PRO A 119 19.38 2.90 -0.62
C PRO A 119 18.31 4.00 -0.81
N GLY A 120 18.70 5.28 -0.97
CA GLY A 120 17.81 6.40 -1.25
C GLY A 120 17.05 6.97 -0.05
N THR A 121 16.82 6.19 1.02
CA THR A 121 16.27 6.67 2.30
C THR A 121 16.90 5.93 3.47
N MET A 122 16.90 6.54 4.65
CA MET A 122 17.36 5.91 5.89
C MET A 122 16.56 4.64 6.21
N SER A 123 17.24 3.62 6.73
CA SER A 123 16.53 2.49 7.35
C SER A 123 15.75 2.94 8.58
N THR A 124 14.60 2.31 8.85
CA THR A 124 13.79 2.59 10.05
C THR A 124 14.61 2.46 11.33
N ALA A 125 15.41 1.40 11.46
CA ALA A 125 16.24 1.17 12.64
C ALA A 125 17.27 2.28 12.86
N TYR A 126 17.93 2.72 11.78
CA TYR A 126 18.85 3.86 11.85
C TYR A 126 18.11 5.13 12.27
N TRP A 127 17.04 5.51 11.58
CA TRP A 127 16.29 6.72 11.91
C TRP A 127 15.84 6.75 13.37
N GLN A 128 15.24 5.65 13.85
CA GLN A 128 14.76 5.56 15.23
C GLN A 128 15.90 5.64 16.26
N SER A 129 17.10 5.13 15.93
CA SER A 129 18.27 5.28 16.81
C SER A 129 18.75 6.73 16.96
N GLN A 130 18.41 7.61 16.02
CA GLN A 130 18.79 9.03 16.06
C GLN A 130 17.79 9.88 16.85
N LEU A 131 16.56 9.40 17.07
CA LEU A 131 15.49 10.16 17.71
C LEU A 131 15.79 10.65 19.13
N PRO A 132 16.46 9.88 20.01
CA PRO A 132 16.85 10.40 21.33
C PRO A 132 17.73 11.65 21.27
N THR A 133 18.53 11.81 20.22
CA THR A 133 19.32 13.02 19.98
C THR A 133 18.44 14.16 19.53
N LEU A 134 17.52 13.93 18.59
CA LEU A 134 16.54 14.92 18.14
C LEU A 134 15.69 15.44 19.31
N TRP A 135 15.18 14.54 20.15
CA TRP A 135 14.27 14.90 21.26
C TRP A 135 14.91 15.80 22.32
N LYS A 136 16.24 15.82 22.43
CA LYS A 136 16.96 16.77 23.30
C LYS A 136 16.97 18.20 22.75
N THR A 137 16.68 18.38 21.46
CA THR A 137 16.73 19.68 20.77
C THR A 137 15.37 20.34 20.61
N ILE A 138 14.30 19.55 20.56
CA ILE A 138 12.93 20.05 20.41
C ILE A 138 12.41 20.62 21.73
N SER A 139 11.54 21.62 21.64
CA SER A 139 10.87 22.22 22.79
C SER A 139 9.69 21.40 23.28
N ASN A 140 9.02 20.69 22.35
CA ASN A 140 7.75 20.00 22.53
C ASN A 140 6.64 20.88 23.16
N ARG A 141 6.74 22.20 23.02
CA ARG A 141 5.75 23.16 23.55
C ARG A 141 4.51 23.13 22.67
N GLY A 142 3.34 23.16 23.29
CA GLY A 142 2.05 23.17 22.58
C GLY A 142 0.89 22.76 23.47
N PRO A 143 -0.33 22.65 22.90
CA PRO A 143 -1.52 22.24 23.63
C PRO A 143 -1.35 20.83 24.21
N GLY A 144 -1.70 20.63 25.48
CA GLY A 144 -1.68 19.32 26.13
C GLY A 144 -0.31 18.62 26.19
N ASN A 145 -0.34 17.41 26.74
CA ASN A 145 0.86 16.57 26.90
C ASN A 145 1.03 15.66 25.68
N PHE A 146 1.72 16.17 24.67
CA PHE A 146 2.13 15.35 23.53
C PHE A 146 3.35 14.52 23.89
N GLU A 147 3.27 13.21 23.66
CA GLU A 147 4.39 12.28 23.80
C GLU A 147 4.98 11.98 22.42
N PRO A 148 6.22 12.42 22.13
CA PRO A 148 6.91 12.05 20.91
C PRO A 148 7.06 10.53 20.80
N SER A 149 6.90 10.01 19.59
CA SER A 149 7.03 8.58 19.31
C SER A 149 7.97 8.33 18.12
N PRO A 150 8.44 7.09 17.92
CA PRO A 150 9.26 6.73 16.76
C PRO A 150 8.63 7.02 15.39
N TRP A 151 7.31 7.16 15.33
CA TRP A 151 6.55 7.38 14.09
C TRP A 151 5.94 8.79 13.99
N LEU A 152 5.93 9.53 15.09
CA LEU A 152 5.48 10.91 15.18
C LEU A 152 6.43 11.66 16.15
N PRO A 153 7.63 12.03 15.69
CA PRO A 153 8.70 12.52 16.56
C PRO A 153 8.49 13.95 17.04
N ILE A 154 7.59 14.71 16.38
CA ILE A 154 7.16 16.05 16.78
C ILE A 154 5.64 16.18 16.55
N ARG A 155 5.04 17.21 17.15
CA ARG A 155 3.64 17.59 16.94
C ARG A 155 3.39 17.97 15.47
N TRP A 156 2.21 17.67 14.96
CA TRP A 156 1.78 18.26 13.68
C TRP A 156 1.42 19.73 13.85
N GLY A 157 1.63 20.52 12.80
CA GLY A 157 1.00 21.82 12.65
C GLY A 157 -0.48 21.68 12.27
N GLN A 158 -1.28 22.70 12.60
CA GLN A 158 -2.69 22.78 12.18
C GLN A 158 -2.85 22.75 10.65
N HIS A 159 -1.86 23.23 9.89
CA HIS A 159 -1.85 23.12 8.43
C HIS A 159 -1.79 21.64 7.98
N GLN A 160 -0.95 20.79 8.59
CA GLN A 160 -0.86 19.36 8.27
C GLN A 160 -2.16 18.61 8.59
N VAL A 161 -2.83 19.00 9.68
CA VAL A 161 -4.17 18.48 10.01
C VAL A 161 -5.19 18.89 8.95
N LYS A 162 -5.16 20.14 8.48
CA LYS A 162 -6.03 20.61 7.39
C LYS A 162 -5.74 19.89 6.07
N GLU A 163 -4.47 19.65 5.74
CA GLU A 163 -4.08 18.86 4.57
C GLU A 163 -4.59 17.43 4.66
N PHE A 164 -4.49 16.80 5.83
CA PHE A 164 -5.07 15.49 6.08
C PHE A 164 -6.59 15.50 5.86
N ASP A 165 -7.30 16.50 6.37
CA ASP A 165 -8.75 16.64 6.22
C ASP A 165 -9.18 16.94 4.77
N ALA A 166 -8.28 17.57 4.00
CA ALA A 166 -8.47 17.90 2.59
C ALA A 166 -8.16 16.73 1.64
N ALA A 167 -7.37 15.74 2.09
CA ALA A 167 -7.03 14.59 1.28
C ALA A 167 -8.29 13.76 0.93
N PRO A 168 -8.45 13.36 -0.34
CA PRO A 168 -9.65 12.65 -0.76
C PRO A 168 -9.65 11.23 -0.19
N VAL A 169 -10.81 10.78 0.31
CA VAL A 169 -11.01 9.38 0.69
C VAL A 169 -11.48 8.63 -0.55
N LEU A 170 -10.58 7.85 -1.16
CA LEU A 170 -10.84 7.13 -2.42
C LEU A 170 -11.56 5.80 -2.22
N GLY A 171 -11.51 5.25 -1.01
CA GLY A 171 -12.10 3.96 -0.67
C GLY A 171 -11.69 3.49 0.71
N TYR A 172 -12.22 2.35 1.11
CA TYR A 172 -11.89 1.66 2.34
C TYR A 172 -11.32 0.30 2.00
N LEU A 173 -10.09 0.07 2.42
CA LEU A 173 -9.40 -1.21 2.22
C LEU A 173 -9.66 -2.11 3.44
N HIS A 174 -10.33 -3.23 3.21
CA HIS A 174 -10.62 -4.20 4.25
C HIS A 174 -9.41 -5.10 4.51
N ARG A 175 -9.42 -5.83 5.64
CA ARG A 175 -8.30 -6.72 5.98
C ARG A 175 -8.17 -7.86 4.97
N PRO A 176 -6.95 -8.25 4.58
CA PRO A 176 -6.73 -9.38 3.67
C PRO A 176 -7.02 -10.70 4.38
N ILE A 177 -7.70 -11.63 3.70
CA ILE A 177 -7.95 -12.99 4.17
C ILE A 177 -7.18 -13.98 3.32
N LYS A 178 -6.33 -14.81 3.96
CA LYS A 178 -5.54 -15.82 3.27
C LYS A 178 -6.29 -17.14 3.13
N ALA A 179 -6.21 -17.71 1.94
CA ALA A 179 -6.60 -19.07 1.63
C ALA A 179 -5.34 -19.93 1.43
N PRO A 180 -5.11 -20.96 2.26
CA PRO A 180 -3.98 -21.87 2.07
C PRO A 180 -4.17 -22.71 0.81
N MET A 181 -3.17 -22.75 -0.07
CA MET A 181 -3.17 -23.59 -1.29
C MET A 181 -2.26 -24.82 -1.15
N GLN A 182 -1.61 -24.96 0.00
CA GLN A 182 -0.70 -26.04 0.35
C GLN A 182 -1.10 -26.62 1.71
N ASP A 183 -0.76 -27.88 1.95
CA ASP A 183 -0.88 -28.52 3.26
C ASP A 183 0.27 -28.12 4.20
N GLU A 184 0.25 -28.66 5.42
CA GLU A 184 1.24 -28.38 6.46
C GLU A 184 2.67 -28.78 6.07
N ASN A 185 2.83 -29.68 5.08
CA ASN A 185 4.12 -30.12 4.57
C ASN A 185 4.57 -29.32 3.33
N GLY A 186 3.84 -28.26 2.96
CA GLY A 186 4.09 -27.46 1.76
C GLY A 186 3.67 -28.16 0.46
N LYS A 187 2.97 -29.29 0.53
CA LYS A 187 2.48 -29.97 -0.67
C LYS A 187 1.20 -29.30 -1.14
N ARG A 188 1.14 -28.98 -2.43
CA ARG A 188 -0.03 -28.35 -3.05
C ARG A 188 -1.30 -29.18 -2.82
N LEU A 189 -2.36 -28.51 -2.38
CA LEU A 189 -3.68 -29.11 -2.19
C LEU A 189 -4.27 -29.57 -3.53
N LYS A 190 -5.16 -30.56 -3.51
CA LYS A 190 -5.92 -30.93 -4.71
C LYS A 190 -6.88 -29.79 -5.12
N PRO A 191 -7.27 -29.67 -6.40
CA PRO A 191 -8.11 -28.56 -6.88
C PRO A 191 -9.39 -28.32 -6.07
N ALA A 192 -10.12 -29.38 -5.72
CA ALA A 192 -11.33 -29.26 -4.89
C ALA A 192 -11.07 -28.68 -3.49
N LEU A 193 -9.91 -28.99 -2.89
CA LEU A 193 -9.52 -28.44 -1.59
C LEU A 193 -9.03 -26.99 -1.71
N GLN A 194 -8.35 -26.64 -2.80
CA GLN A 194 -8.00 -25.24 -3.10
C GLN A 194 -9.26 -24.38 -3.25
N ALA A 195 -10.24 -24.85 -4.03
CA ALA A 195 -11.52 -24.16 -4.21
C ALA A 195 -12.25 -23.98 -2.87
N LYS A 196 -12.33 -25.04 -2.04
CA LYS A 196 -12.95 -24.97 -0.71
C LYS A 196 -12.23 -23.99 0.23
N ALA A 197 -10.90 -23.97 0.21
CA ALA A 197 -10.12 -23.02 1.01
C ALA A 197 -10.38 -21.56 0.57
N LEU A 198 -10.46 -21.33 -0.75
CA LEU A 198 -10.72 -20.02 -1.30
C LEU A 198 -12.17 -19.56 -1.06
N GLN A 199 -13.15 -20.46 -1.11
CA GLN A 199 -14.54 -20.20 -0.70
C GLN A 199 -14.61 -19.75 0.76
N ALA A 200 -13.92 -20.46 1.66
CA ALA A 200 -13.89 -20.10 3.08
C ALA A 200 -13.26 -18.71 3.30
N ALA A 201 -12.17 -18.41 2.59
CA ALA A 201 -11.56 -17.08 2.62
C ALA A 201 -12.47 -15.99 2.03
N TRP A 202 -13.22 -16.31 0.97
CA TRP A 202 -14.19 -15.42 0.36
C TRP A 202 -15.32 -15.06 1.34
N VAL A 203 -15.91 -16.05 2.00
CA VAL A 203 -16.96 -15.82 3.03
C VAL A 203 -16.41 -14.97 4.18
N GLN A 204 -15.24 -15.30 4.71
CA GLN A 204 -14.60 -14.47 5.75
C GLN A 204 -14.30 -13.04 5.27
N ALA A 205 -13.97 -12.84 3.99
CA ALA A 205 -13.77 -11.52 3.43
C ALA A 205 -15.08 -10.74 3.32
N LEU A 206 -16.22 -11.41 3.04
CA LEU A 206 -17.55 -10.80 3.09
C LEU A 206 -17.91 -10.34 4.52
N ASP A 207 -17.54 -11.11 5.54
CA ASP A 207 -17.77 -10.75 6.95
C ASP A 207 -17.01 -9.47 7.37
N THR A 208 -16.04 -9.00 6.58
CA THR A 208 -15.36 -7.72 6.83
C THR A 208 -16.14 -6.51 6.33
N LEU A 209 -17.17 -6.72 5.49
CA LEU A 209 -17.99 -5.65 4.92
C LEU A 209 -19.14 -5.26 5.88
N PRO A 210 -19.68 -4.03 5.75
CA PRO A 210 -20.95 -3.71 6.40
C PRO A 210 -22.08 -4.63 5.93
N ASP A 211 -23.04 -4.91 6.82
CA ASP A 211 -24.16 -5.81 6.55
C ASP A 211 -24.86 -5.51 5.21
N GLY A 212 -25.06 -6.57 4.42
CA GLY A 212 -25.75 -6.50 3.13
C GLY A 212 -24.89 -6.04 1.95
N GLN A 213 -23.65 -5.59 2.17
CA GLN A 213 -22.75 -5.26 1.06
C GLN A 213 -22.08 -6.52 0.50
N LYS A 214 -21.97 -6.58 -0.84
CA LYS A 214 -21.34 -7.68 -1.57
C LYS A 214 -20.49 -7.11 -2.71
N PRO A 215 -19.40 -7.79 -3.10
CA PRO A 215 -18.63 -7.39 -4.27
C PRO A 215 -19.47 -7.58 -5.54
N VAL A 216 -19.36 -6.62 -6.45
CA VAL A 216 -20.00 -6.66 -7.79
C VAL A 216 -18.98 -6.97 -8.90
N ARG A 217 -17.70 -7.05 -8.54
CA ARG A 217 -16.60 -7.34 -9.45
C ARG A 217 -15.38 -7.87 -8.69
N VAL A 218 -14.49 -8.56 -9.40
CA VAL A 218 -13.24 -9.13 -8.90
C VAL A 218 -12.07 -8.83 -9.84
N PHE A 219 -10.98 -8.33 -9.27
CA PHE A 219 -9.71 -8.12 -9.95
C PHE A 219 -8.72 -9.22 -9.56
N TYR A 220 -8.02 -9.78 -10.54
CA TYR A 220 -7.04 -10.84 -10.34
C TYR A 220 -6.00 -10.85 -11.47
N ASP A 221 -4.86 -11.51 -11.26
CA ASP A 221 -3.78 -11.63 -12.25
C ASP A 221 -3.48 -13.10 -12.58
N SER A 222 -3.69 -13.50 -13.84
CA SER A 222 -3.38 -14.85 -14.33
C SER A 222 -1.97 -15.01 -14.92
N THR A 223 -1.19 -13.94 -15.15
CA THR A 223 -0.01 -13.95 -16.05
C THR A 223 1.04 -15.00 -15.69
N ASN A 224 1.22 -15.30 -14.40
CA ASN A 224 2.17 -16.32 -13.93
C ASN A 224 1.53 -17.33 -12.97
N ASN A 225 0.19 -17.41 -12.96
CA ASN A 225 -0.53 -18.27 -12.02
C ASN A 225 -1.87 -18.77 -12.58
N PRO A 226 -1.87 -19.49 -13.72
CA PRO A 226 -3.10 -20.00 -14.32
C PRO A 226 -3.86 -20.94 -13.37
N GLU A 227 -3.18 -21.62 -12.45
CA GLU A 227 -3.86 -22.48 -11.49
C GLU A 227 -4.60 -21.69 -10.41
N ALA A 228 -4.18 -20.47 -10.08
CA ALA A 228 -4.95 -19.59 -9.20
C ALA A 228 -6.25 -19.11 -9.87
N GLU A 229 -6.20 -18.82 -11.17
CA GLU A 229 -7.42 -18.54 -11.96
C GLU A 229 -8.38 -19.73 -11.92
N ILE A 230 -7.88 -20.96 -12.11
CA ILE A 230 -8.71 -22.17 -12.02
C ILE A 230 -9.32 -22.32 -10.62
N ALA A 231 -8.54 -22.12 -9.55
CA ALA A 231 -9.03 -22.21 -8.18
C ALA A 231 -10.09 -21.14 -7.89
N LEU A 232 -9.87 -19.91 -8.35
CA LEU A 232 -10.82 -18.80 -8.21
C LEU A 232 -12.11 -19.06 -8.99
N ASN A 233 -12.00 -19.51 -10.23
CA ASN A 233 -13.16 -19.83 -11.07
C ASN A 233 -14.03 -20.90 -10.42
N ASN A 234 -13.42 -22.00 -9.96
CA ASN A 234 -14.15 -23.06 -9.27
C ASN A 234 -14.79 -22.58 -7.97
N ALA A 235 -14.07 -21.77 -7.19
CA ALA A 235 -14.58 -21.23 -5.94
C ALA A 235 -15.81 -20.34 -6.15
N LEU A 236 -15.73 -19.40 -7.11
CA LEU A 236 -16.81 -18.46 -7.41
C LEU A 236 -18.00 -19.15 -8.09
N HIS A 237 -17.76 -20.08 -9.01
CA HIS A 237 -18.82 -20.85 -9.64
C HIS A 237 -19.67 -21.62 -8.62
N ASP A 238 -19.03 -22.26 -7.64
CA ASP A 238 -19.72 -22.97 -6.56
C ASP A 238 -20.47 -22.02 -5.60
N LEU A 239 -20.01 -20.78 -5.44
CA LEU A 239 -20.69 -19.74 -4.67
C LEU A 239 -21.85 -19.11 -5.45
N ASN A 240 -21.92 -19.29 -6.77
CA ASN A 240 -22.92 -18.71 -7.66
C ASN A 240 -24.09 -19.67 -7.98
N LYS A 241 -24.41 -20.62 -7.09
CA LYS A 241 -25.47 -21.62 -7.35
C LYS A 241 -26.88 -21.04 -7.40
N ASP A 242 -27.10 -19.89 -6.79
CA ASP A 242 -28.38 -19.16 -6.80
C ASP A 242 -28.43 -18.06 -7.88
N GLY A 243 -27.38 -17.90 -8.69
CA GLY A 243 -27.27 -16.89 -9.74
C GLY A 243 -26.98 -15.47 -9.24
N HIS A 244 -26.63 -15.29 -7.97
CA HIS A 244 -26.33 -13.99 -7.36
C HIS A 244 -24.85 -13.78 -7.02
N GLY A 245 -23.99 -14.73 -7.37
CA GLY A 245 -22.54 -14.65 -7.23
C GLY A 245 -21.85 -14.03 -8.44
N LEU A 246 -20.52 -13.88 -8.35
CA LEU A 246 -19.69 -13.37 -9.45
C LEU A 246 -19.27 -14.50 -10.40
N GLU A 247 -19.20 -14.18 -11.68
CA GLU A 247 -18.75 -15.04 -12.77
C GLU A 247 -17.51 -14.44 -13.43
N LEU A 248 -16.38 -15.14 -13.39
CA LEU A 248 -15.12 -14.63 -13.96
C LEU A 248 -15.19 -14.42 -15.48
N GLY A 249 -16.02 -15.22 -16.16
CA GLY A 249 -16.23 -15.09 -17.59
C GLY A 249 -17.07 -13.88 -18.00
N ASN A 250 -17.75 -13.22 -17.06
CA ASN A 250 -18.51 -12.02 -17.34
C ASN A 250 -17.56 -10.80 -17.37
N VAL A 251 -17.53 -10.07 -18.49
CA VAL A 251 -16.63 -8.94 -18.73
C VAL A 251 -16.80 -7.78 -17.74
N GLU A 252 -17.99 -7.66 -17.14
CA GLU A 252 -18.35 -6.63 -16.15
C GLU A 252 -18.08 -7.07 -14.70
N GLU A 253 -17.76 -8.35 -14.47
CA GLU A 253 -17.55 -8.92 -13.14
C GLU A 253 -16.11 -9.42 -12.94
N GLY A 254 -15.50 -10.05 -13.96
CA GLY A 254 -14.15 -10.59 -13.94
C GLY A 254 -13.12 -9.71 -14.66
N TYR A 255 -12.14 -9.22 -13.91
CA TYR A 255 -11.06 -8.37 -14.43
C TYR A 255 -9.70 -9.05 -14.25
N ASP A 256 -9.34 -9.90 -15.22
CA ASP A 256 -7.99 -10.44 -15.34
C ASP A 256 -7.01 -9.36 -15.82
N ILE A 257 -6.33 -8.71 -14.87
CA ILE A 257 -5.36 -7.68 -15.18
C ILE A 257 -4.11 -8.25 -15.86
N GLY A 258 -3.82 -9.53 -15.65
CA GLY A 258 -2.70 -10.19 -16.29
C GLY A 258 -2.89 -10.32 -17.80
N ARG A 259 -4.10 -10.63 -18.24
CA ARG A 259 -4.47 -10.61 -19.67
C ARG A 259 -4.64 -9.20 -20.23
N ARG A 260 -5.14 -8.26 -19.42
CA ARG A 260 -5.46 -6.90 -19.89
C ARG A 260 -4.25 -5.95 -19.94
N LEU A 261 -3.33 -6.07 -18.98
CA LEU A 261 -2.16 -5.18 -18.82
C LEU A 261 -0.82 -5.89 -19.00
N GLY A 262 -0.77 -7.21 -18.80
CA GLY A 262 0.46 -8.00 -18.79
C GLY A 262 1.10 -8.07 -17.39
N ASN A 263 2.28 -8.70 -17.34
CA ASN A 263 3.00 -8.95 -16.10
C ASN A 263 3.49 -7.65 -15.45
N THR A 264 2.90 -7.24 -14.32
CA THR A 264 3.36 -6.07 -13.53
C THR A 264 4.29 -6.46 -12.38
N GLY A 265 4.73 -7.72 -12.35
CA GLY A 265 5.73 -8.21 -11.40
C GLY A 265 5.28 -8.09 -9.96
N VAL A 266 6.15 -7.59 -9.08
CA VAL A 266 5.84 -7.47 -7.65
C VAL A 266 4.79 -6.40 -7.34
N SER A 267 4.45 -5.55 -8.32
CA SER A 267 3.42 -4.52 -8.18
C SER A 267 2.00 -5.05 -8.36
N GLY A 268 1.80 -6.28 -8.85
CA GLY A 268 0.50 -6.83 -9.25
C GLY A 268 -0.63 -6.59 -8.23
N ALA A 269 -0.45 -7.04 -6.99
CA ALA A 269 -1.46 -6.84 -5.95
C ALA A 269 -1.83 -5.36 -5.70
N LEU A 270 -0.87 -4.43 -5.81
CA LEU A 270 -1.15 -3.01 -5.66
C LEU A 270 -1.81 -2.41 -6.91
N VAL A 271 -1.47 -2.90 -8.11
CA VAL A 271 -2.15 -2.53 -9.35
C VAL A 271 -3.62 -2.94 -9.26
N GLU A 272 -3.91 -4.18 -8.85
CA GLU A 272 -5.29 -4.66 -8.67
C GLU A 272 -6.05 -3.83 -7.64
N ILE A 273 -5.48 -3.56 -6.46
CA ILE A 273 -6.12 -2.74 -5.42
C ILE A 273 -6.40 -1.32 -5.94
N ASN A 274 -5.48 -0.71 -6.67
CA ASN A 274 -5.66 0.64 -7.20
C ASN A 274 -6.75 0.68 -8.28
N LEU A 275 -6.78 -0.28 -9.21
CA LEU A 275 -7.84 -0.40 -10.21
C LEU A 275 -9.20 -0.69 -9.57
N ALA A 276 -9.24 -1.59 -8.58
CA ALA A 276 -10.42 -1.90 -7.80
C ALA A 276 -10.96 -0.66 -7.05
N THR A 277 -10.06 0.18 -6.53
CA THR A 277 -10.40 1.45 -5.87
C THR A 277 -10.99 2.44 -6.87
N ILE A 278 -10.37 2.60 -8.05
CA ILE A 278 -10.89 3.48 -9.10
C ILE A 278 -12.28 3.03 -9.57
N ALA A 279 -12.45 1.75 -9.88
CA ALA A 279 -13.74 1.19 -10.31
C ALA A 279 -14.81 1.33 -9.23
N SER A 280 -14.48 1.01 -7.97
CA SER A 280 -15.40 1.20 -6.84
C SER A 280 -15.82 2.66 -6.71
N TYR A 281 -14.88 3.60 -6.81
CA TYR A 281 -15.15 5.02 -6.66
C TYR A 281 -16.06 5.56 -7.78
N LYS A 282 -15.74 5.22 -9.04
CA LYS A 282 -16.43 5.73 -10.23
C LYS A 282 -17.77 5.04 -10.47
N ASP A 283 -17.80 3.72 -10.41
CA ASP A 283 -18.96 2.93 -10.83
C ASP A 283 -19.81 2.46 -9.64
N GLY A 284 -19.33 2.72 -8.41
CA GLY A 284 -19.97 2.23 -7.19
C GLY A 284 -19.77 0.73 -6.97
N GLY A 285 -20.34 0.20 -5.90
CA GLY A 285 -20.21 -1.22 -5.52
C GLY A 285 -18.84 -1.59 -4.95
N VAL A 286 -18.80 -2.66 -4.17
CA VAL A 286 -17.56 -3.22 -3.62
C VAL A 286 -16.81 -3.97 -4.72
N SER A 287 -15.48 -3.83 -4.75
CA SER A 287 -14.60 -4.66 -5.58
C SER A 287 -13.87 -5.68 -4.69
N ALA A 288 -13.84 -6.93 -5.11
CA ALA A 288 -12.92 -7.93 -4.58
C ALA A 288 -11.59 -7.89 -5.34
N VAL A 289 -10.52 -8.26 -4.66
CA VAL A 289 -9.19 -8.43 -5.24
C VAL A 289 -8.62 -9.77 -4.78
N VAL A 290 -8.05 -10.54 -5.71
CA VAL A 290 -7.45 -11.85 -5.43
C VAL A 290 -6.04 -11.93 -5.99
N TYR A 291 -5.05 -11.99 -5.10
CA TYR A 291 -3.63 -12.08 -5.45
C TYR A 291 -2.91 -13.23 -4.75
N ALA A 292 -1.83 -13.69 -5.36
CA ALA A 292 -0.97 -14.72 -4.80
C ALA A 292 0.05 -14.16 -3.80
N GLY A 293 0.26 -14.89 -2.70
CA GLY A 293 1.31 -14.64 -1.72
C GLY A 293 2.61 -15.35 -2.10
N THR A 294 3.75 -14.83 -1.63
CA THR A 294 5.07 -15.49 -1.80
C THR A 294 5.19 -16.80 -1.03
N ASP A 295 4.28 -17.04 -0.08
CA ASP A 295 4.13 -18.29 0.68
C ASP A 295 3.26 -19.33 -0.06
N GLY A 296 2.86 -19.04 -1.31
CA GLY A 296 2.01 -19.91 -2.11
C GLY A 296 0.53 -19.87 -1.73
N SER A 297 0.11 -19.02 -0.80
CA SER A 297 -1.32 -18.77 -0.51
C SER A 297 -1.98 -17.91 -1.59
N LEU A 298 -3.31 -17.94 -1.64
CA LEU A 298 -4.08 -16.87 -2.28
C LEU A 298 -4.66 -15.96 -1.21
N THR A 299 -4.82 -14.68 -1.51
CA THR A 299 -5.40 -13.70 -0.60
C THR A 299 -6.61 -13.07 -1.25
N VAL A 300 -7.74 -13.03 -0.54
CA VAL A 300 -8.95 -12.29 -0.91
C VAL A 300 -9.00 -11.00 -0.09
N GLN A 301 -9.26 -9.88 -0.75
CA GLN A 301 -9.37 -8.59 -0.08
C GLN A 301 -10.47 -7.74 -0.71
N MET A 302 -11.22 -7.01 0.14
CA MET A 302 -12.31 -6.16 -0.32
C MET A 302 -11.89 -4.68 -0.34
N VAL A 303 -12.35 -3.98 -1.38
CA VAL A 303 -12.23 -2.53 -1.52
C VAL A 303 -13.64 -1.96 -1.63
N ARG A 304 -14.04 -1.16 -0.65
CA ARG A 304 -15.36 -0.54 -0.60
C ARG A 304 -15.27 0.94 -0.98
N PRO A 305 -16.21 1.48 -1.79
CA PRO A 305 -16.21 2.89 -2.11
C PRO A 305 -16.60 3.77 -0.91
N PRO A 306 -16.21 5.06 -0.95
CA PRO A 306 -16.85 6.08 -0.13
C PRO A 306 -18.34 6.19 -0.46
N ASP A 307 -19.14 6.60 0.53
CA ASP A 307 -20.53 7.00 0.29
C ASP A 307 -20.60 8.34 -0.46
N GLU A 308 -21.79 8.68 -0.97
CA GLU A 308 -22.00 9.89 -1.76
C GLU A 308 -21.71 11.18 -0.98
N ALA A 309 -21.97 11.20 0.34
CA ALA A 309 -21.63 12.34 1.18
C ALA A 309 -20.12 12.56 1.27
N ARG A 310 -19.35 11.46 1.37
CA ARG A 310 -17.89 11.50 1.37
C ARG A 310 -17.33 11.88 0.00
N LYS A 311 -17.89 11.37 -1.10
CA LYS A 311 -17.52 11.81 -2.45
C LYS A 311 -17.78 13.30 -2.65
N ALA A 312 -18.93 13.81 -2.21
CA ALA A 312 -19.24 15.24 -2.26
C ALA A 312 -18.21 16.08 -1.48
N LYS A 313 -17.74 15.59 -0.32
CA LYS A 313 -16.65 16.25 0.43
C LYS A 313 -15.32 16.21 -0.33
N ASN A 314 -14.97 15.10 -0.98
CA ASN A 314 -13.76 15.04 -1.81
C ASN A 314 -13.80 16.10 -2.92
N SER A 315 -14.97 16.29 -3.54
CA SER A 315 -15.11 17.24 -4.64
C SER A 315 -14.95 18.70 -4.26
N GLN A 316 -15.15 19.04 -2.99
CA GLN A 316 -14.88 20.40 -2.47
C GLN A 316 -13.38 20.72 -2.44
N ASN A 317 -12.52 19.71 -2.27
CA ASN A 317 -11.08 19.88 -2.04
C ASN A 317 -10.18 19.44 -3.21
N ARG A 318 -10.71 18.64 -4.15
CA ARG A 318 -9.95 18.02 -5.26
C ARG A 318 -10.72 17.99 -6.59
N GLY A 319 -11.86 18.66 -6.70
CA GLY A 319 -12.69 18.65 -7.91
C GLY A 319 -13.50 17.38 -8.13
N SER A 320 -14.20 17.30 -9.27
CA SER A 320 -15.18 16.23 -9.54
C SER A 320 -14.56 14.83 -9.67
N ASP A 321 -13.32 14.72 -10.17
CA ASP A 321 -12.59 13.46 -10.27
C ASP A 321 -11.28 13.56 -9.45
N PRO A 322 -11.17 12.87 -8.30
CA PRO A 322 -9.95 12.93 -7.48
C PRO A 322 -8.78 12.15 -8.09
N PHE A 323 -8.97 11.46 -9.22
CA PHE A 323 -7.91 10.74 -9.94
C PHE A 323 -7.24 11.58 -11.04
N THR A 324 -7.80 12.75 -11.40
CA THR A 324 -7.18 13.64 -12.38
C THR A 324 -6.14 14.55 -11.73
N PHE A 325 -4.89 14.41 -12.16
CA PHE A 325 -3.78 15.26 -11.72
C PHE A 325 -4.08 16.74 -11.96
N GLY A 326 -3.85 17.59 -10.95
CA GLY A 326 -4.04 19.04 -11.05
C GLY A 326 -5.50 19.51 -10.98
N SER A 327 -6.42 18.67 -10.51
CA SER A 327 -7.79 19.11 -10.19
C SER A 327 -7.77 20.04 -8.95
N PRO A 328 -8.63 21.08 -8.92
CA PRO A 328 -8.38 22.37 -8.26
C PRO A 328 -7.92 22.31 -6.80
#